data_AF-A0A084EMY1-F1
#
_entry.id   AF-A0A084EMY1-F1
#
_cell.length_a   1.000
_cell.length_b   1.000
_cell.length_c   1.000
_cell.angle_alpha   90.00
_cell.angle_beta   90.00
_cell.angle_gamma   90.00
#
_symmetry.space_group_name_H-M   'P 1'
#
loop_
_entity.id
_entity.type
_entity.pdbx_description
1 polymer ?
#
loop_
_entity_poly.entity_id
_entity_poly.type
_entity_poly.pdbx_seq_one_letter_code
_entity_poly.pdbx_strand_id
1 'polypeptide(L)'
;MKEYFCNLKTNISKNKKQYLIRLFCLLVGLYIFSLSIALYVPTAVGASHVDFTNFSILALFKDWAKGTDQKEIPGLVSPTNYKLALMSLYGFLLVVSVIFLTVSIIKEYKVTKNKKLWLQLIPLIVFDVLINVGLSYVIDGQILMLDKIGYLNWMFNSSTAYQFRTIFFLIAFILYIAGLTFWIHSGWLLGSYNSINTNFMRLTKLPFNVSRVLMDVLIIIPGVIMFLVNPISWDIKVKFLLNYVNIGTIGFLFLAGPLLAKSLGFINKITKVYQ
;
A
#
# COMPACT_ATOMS: atom_id res chain seq x y z
N MET A 1 -31.24 13.38 2.21
CA MET A 1 -30.54 12.26 2.90
C MET A 1 -31.42 11.04 3.10
N LYS A 2 -32.62 11.15 3.69
CA LYS A 2 -33.53 10.00 3.93
C LYS A 2 -33.83 9.18 2.66
N GLU A 3 -34.13 9.84 1.55
CA GLU A 3 -34.40 9.22 0.26
C GLU A 3 -33.18 8.49 -0.33
N TYR A 4 -31.97 9.04 -0.13
CA TYR A 4 -30.71 8.38 -0.53
C TYR A 4 -30.49 7.07 0.22
N PHE A 5 -30.72 7.06 1.55
CA PHE A 5 -30.61 5.84 2.36
C PHE A 5 -31.69 4.80 2.03
N CYS A 6 -32.93 5.22 1.76
CA CYS A 6 -34.00 4.32 1.29
C CYS A 6 -33.64 3.67 -0.06
N ASN A 7 -33.09 4.45 -0.99
CA ASN A 7 -32.64 3.94 -2.29
C ASN A 7 -31.44 2.99 -2.14
N LEU A 8 -30.51 3.29 -1.23
CA LEU A 8 -29.37 2.42 -0.93
C LEU A 8 -29.83 1.06 -0.36
N LYS A 9 -30.74 1.07 0.63
CA LYS A 9 -31.30 -0.14 1.24
C LYS A 9 -32.02 -1.02 0.21
N THR A 10 -32.81 -0.39 -0.65
CA THR A 10 -33.54 -1.10 -1.72
C THR A 10 -32.58 -1.70 -2.75
N ASN A 11 -31.51 -0.98 -3.10
CA ASN A 11 -30.48 -1.45 -4.02
C ASN A 11 -29.69 -2.64 -3.43
N ILE A 12 -29.25 -2.54 -2.17
CA ILE A 12 -28.58 -3.65 -1.46
C ILE A 12 -29.49 -4.89 -1.41
N SER A 13 -30.77 -4.71 -1.11
CA SER A 13 -31.72 -5.82 -1.03
C SER A 13 -31.92 -6.54 -2.38
N LYS A 14 -31.87 -5.82 -3.49
CA LYS A 14 -31.99 -6.39 -4.84
C LYS A 14 -30.69 -7.03 -5.34
N ASN A 15 -29.53 -6.55 -4.89
CA ASN A 15 -28.21 -6.97 -5.38
C ASN A 15 -27.37 -7.71 -4.32
N LYS A 16 -28.00 -8.40 -3.36
CA LYS A 16 -27.32 -9.02 -2.19
C LYS A 16 -26.08 -9.86 -2.56
N LYS A 17 -26.18 -10.68 -3.61
CA LYS A 17 -25.06 -11.52 -4.08
C LYS A 17 -23.85 -10.68 -4.48
N GLN A 18 -24.07 -9.58 -5.20
CA GLN A 18 -23.02 -8.68 -5.64
C GLN A 18 -22.33 -8.00 -4.44
N TYR A 19 -23.11 -7.52 -3.47
CA TYR A 19 -22.59 -6.92 -2.23
C TYR A 19 -21.81 -7.93 -1.38
N LEU A 20 -22.27 -9.18 -1.32
CA LEU A 20 -21.59 -10.24 -0.58
C LEU A 20 -20.26 -10.64 -1.22
N ILE A 21 -20.21 -10.73 -2.56
CA ILE A 21 -18.94 -10.96 -3.29
C ILE A 21 -17.98 -9.80 -3.03
N ARG A 22 -18.43 -8.55 -3.12
CA ARG A 22 -17.59 -7.37 -2.83
C ARG A 22 -17.05 -7.38 -1.41
N LEU A 23 -17.89 -7.70 -0.42
CA LEU A 23 -17.48 -7.81 0.98
C LEU A 23 -16.44 -8.92 1.19
N PHE A 24 -16.66 -10.10 0.60
CA PHE A 24 -15.69 -11.19 0.63
C PHE A 24 -14.35 -10.77 0.01
N CYS A 25 -14.38 -10.18 -1.19
CA CYS A 25 -13.18 -9.70 -1.87
C CYS A 25 -12.46 -8.61 -1.07
N LEU A 26 -13.19 -7.73 -0.37
CA LEU A 26 -12.60 -6.72 0.50
C LEU A 26 -11.85 -7.36 1.68
N LEU A 27 -12.51 -8.24 2.44
CA LEU A 27 -11.93 -8.86 3.63
C LEU A 27 -10.74 -9.76 3.28
N VAL A 28 -10.90 -10.63 2.29
CA VAL A 28 -9.84 -11.53 1.81
C VAL A 28 -8.71 -10.72 1.17
N GLY A 29 -9.04 -9.70 0.40
CA GLY A 29 -8.06 -8.82 -0.24
C GLY A 29 -7.17 -8.12 0.77
N LEU A 30 -7.76 -7.46 1.78
CA LEU A 30 -7.02 -6.78 2.85
C LEU A 30 -6.17 -7.76 3.67
N TYR A 31 -6.71 -8.94 4.00
CA TYR A 31 -5.96 -9.95 4.75
C TYR A 31 -4.75 -10.49 3.98
N ILE A 32 -4.94 -10.92 2.74
CA ILE A 32 -3.86 -11.47 1.92
C ILE A 32 -2.82 -10.38 1.62
N PHE A 33 -3.27 -9.16 1.32
CA PHE A 33 -2.38 -8.02 1.07
C PHE A 33 -1.52 -7.69 2.29
N SER A 34 -2.12 -7.57 3.48
CA SER A 34 -1.37 -7.29 4.70
C SER A 34 -0.39 -8.41 5.07
N LEU A 35 -0.79 -9.68 4.92
CA LEU A 35 0.10 -10.82 5.09
C LEU A 35 1.27 -10.79 4.12
N SER A 36 1.03 -10.42 2.85
CA SER A 36 2.09 -10.31 1.84
C SER A 36 3.18 -9.31 2.26
N ILE A 37 2.78 -8.15 2.79
CA ILE A 37 3.69 -7.12 3.30
C ILE A 37 4.52 -7.70 4.45
N ALA A 38 3.86 -8.31 5.43
CA ALA A 38 4.54 -8.90 6.58
C ALA A 38 5.55 -9.99 6.18
N LEU A 39 5.29 -10.72 5.09
CA LEU A 39 6.19 -11.76 4.56
C LEU A 39 7.40 -11.18 3.81
N TYR A 40 7.24 -10.19 2.92
CA TYR A 40 8.42 -9.70 2.17
C TYR A 40 9.27 -8.70 2.93
N VAL A 41 8.70 -7.93 3.87
CA VAL A 41 9.44 -6.94 4.67
C VAL A 41 10.78 -7.47 5.22
N PRO A 42 10.85 -8.67 5.82
CA PRO A 42 12.10 -9.17 6.38
C PRO A 42 13.05 -9.82 5.36
N THR A 43 12.66 -9.97 4.10
CA THR A 43 13.45 -10.72 3.10
C THR A 43 14.74 -10.02 2.67
N ALA A 44 14.78 -8.68 2.70
CA ALA A 44 15.90 -7.89 2.18
C ALA A 44 16.24 -8.17 0.68
N VAL A 45 15.25 -8.57 -0.12
CA VAL A 45 15.38 -8.84 -1.58
C VAL A 45 14.77 -7.71 -2.43
N GLY A 46 14.20 -6.71 -1.77
CA GLY A 46 13.50 -5.60 -2.38
C GLY A 46 12.26 -5.20 -1.57
N ALA A 47 11.73 -4.04 -1.88
CA ALA A 47 10.55 -3.49 -1.22
C ALA A 47 9.67 -2.75 -2.23
N SER A 48 8.39 -2.61 -1.92
CA SER A 48 7.54 -1.67 -2.67
C SER A 48 8.06 -0.24 -2.47
N HIS A 49 7.71 0.68 -3.38
CA HIS A 49 8.08 2.09 -3.24
C HIS A 49 7.50 2.73 -1.96
N VAL A 50 6.32 2.27 -1.51
CA VAL A 50 5.71 2.68 -0.23
C VAL A 50 6.58 2.21 0.92
N ASP A 51 7.04 0.97 0.91
CA ASP A 51 7.85 0.40 1.98
C ASP A 51 9.27 0.95 2.00
N PHE A 52 9.89 1.18 0.84
CA PHE A 52 11.18 1.88 0.77
C PHE A 52 11.09 3.22 1.49
N THR A 53 10.02 3.98 1.21
CA THR A 53 9.75 5.26 1.88
C THR A 53 9.50 5.07 3.36
N ASN A 54 8.70 4.06 3.73
CA ASN A 54 8.39 3.75 5.12
C ASN A 54 9.64 3.38 5.93
N PHE A 55 10.52 2.53 5.38
CA PHE A 55 11.79 2.16 6.01
C PHE A 55 12.77 3.32 6.08
N SER A 56 12.81 4.19 5.05
CA SER A 56 13.62 5.40 5.08
C SER A 56 13.17 6.36 6.18
N ILE A 57 11.87 6.46 6.46
CA ILE A 57 11.31 7.20 7.60
C ILE A 57 11.68 6.53 8.92
N LEU A 58 11.46 5.21 9.05
CA LEU A 58 11.81 4.46 10.26
C LEU A 58 13.28 4.58 10.62
N ALA A 59 14.15 4.59 9.62
CA ALA A 59 15.59 4.68 9.78
C ALA A 59 16.06 5.99 10.42
N LEU A 60 15.23 7.04 10.45
CA LEU A 60 15.52 8.27 11.18
C LEU A 60 15.32 8.13 12.70
N PHE A 61 14.46 7.20 13.12
CA PHE A 61 14.02 7.06 14.51
C PHE A 61 14.54 5.78 15.18
N LYS A 62 15.23 4.90 14.44
CA LYS A 62 15.67 3.59 14.93
C LYS A 62 17.11 3.30 14.52
N ASP A 63 17.75 2.48 15.35
CA ASP A 63 19.07 1.96 15.08
C ASP A 63 19.03 1.04 13.86
N TRP A 64 19.95 1.28 12.96
CA TRP A 64 20.21 0.45 11.82
C TRP A 64 20.95 -0.80 12.30
N ALA A 65 20.67 -1.94 11.69
CA ALA A 65 21.55 -3.08 11.86
C ALA A 65 22.95 -2.71 11.35
N LYS A 66 23.92 -2.66 12.27
CA LYS A 66 25.32 -2.32 11.97
C LYS A 66 26.15 -3.56 11.61
N GLY A 67 25.59 -4.75 11.82
CA GLY A 67 26.30 -6.03 11.62
C GLY A 67 27.37 -6.33 12.67
N THR A 68 27.37 -5.61 13.79
CA THR A 68 28.27 -5.85 14.93
C THR A 68 27.86 -7.08 15.72
N ASP A 69 26.56 -7.37 15.79
CA ASP A 69 26.06 -8.67 16.24
C ASP A 69 26.06 -9.63 15.06
N GLN A 70 26.73 -10.77 15.19
CA GLN A 70 26.93 -11.77 14.12
C GLN A 70 25.62 -12.27 13.48
N LYS A 71 24.46 -11.95 14.07
CA LYS A 71 23.13 -12.37 13.63
C LYS A 71 22.41 -11.35 12.75
N GLU A 72 22.88 -10.10 12.64
CA GLU A 72 22.14 -9.05 11.92
C GLU A 72 22.66 -8.81 10.49
N ILE A 73 21.74 -8.52 9.57
CA ILE A 73 22.07 -8.10 8.21
C ILE A 73 22.35 -6.59 8.21
N PRO A 74 23.56 -6.12 7.86
CA PRO A 74 23.84 -4.70 7.92
C PRO A 74 22.98 -3.91 6.92
N GLY A 75 22.57 -2.70 7.32
CA GLY A 75 21.70 -1.84 6.51
C GLY A 75 20.22 -2.24 6.54
N LEU A 76 19.84 -3.21 7.37
CA LEU A 76 18.45 -3.57 7.57
C LEU A 76 17.82 -2.75 8.71
N VAL A 77 16.55 -2.38 8.57
CA VAL A 77 15.81 -1.56 9.54
C VAL A 77 14.72 -2.41 10.19
N SER A 78 14.71 -2.44 11.53
CA SER A 78 13.73 -3.22 12.29
C SER A 78 12.29 -2.74 12.08
N PRO A 79 11.31 -3.66 11.92
CA PRO A 79 9.91 -3.30 11.73
C PRO A 79 9.16 -2.97 13.03
N THR A 80 9.81 -2.87 14.20
CA THR A 80 9.15 -2.71 15.52
C THR A 80 8.18 -1.51 15.63
N ASN A 81 8.29 -0.49 14.77
CA ASN A 81 7.36 0.64 14.69
C ASN A 81 6.75 0.83 13.30
N TYR A 82 6.72 -0.23 12.49
CA TYR A 82 6.28 -0.18 11.09
C TYR A 82 4.90 0.45 10.94
N LYS A 83 3.95 0.13 11.84
CA LYS A 83 2.61 0.73 11.84
C LYS A 83 2.60 2.25 11.96
N LEU A 84 3.44 2.83 12.82
CA LEU A 84 3.41 4.28 13.08
C LEU A 84 3.97 5.06 11.90
N ALA A 85 5.06 4.55 11.31
CA ALA A 85 5.61 5.12 10.10
C ALA A 85 4.62 4.99 8.92
N LEU A 86 3.96 3.84 8.78
CA LEU A 86 3.00 3.63 7.69
C LEU A 86 1.75 4.51 7.86
N MET A 87 1.23 4.63 9.08
CA MET A 87 0.13 5.55 9.40
C MET A 87 0.50 6.99 9.09
N SER A 88 1.73 7.40 9.38
CA SER A 88 2.22 8.76 9.10
C SER A 88 2.33 9.00 7.59
N LEU A 89 2.91 8.04 6.85
CA LEU A 89 3.01 8.10 5.39
C LEU A 89 1.62 8.15 4.75
N TYR A 90 0.71 7.25 5.12
CA TYR A 90 -0.65 7.26 4.58
C TYR A 90 -1.48 8.47 5.03
N GLY A 91 -1.23 9.00 6.22
CA GLY A 91 -1.80 10.28 6.68
C GLY A 91 -1.35 11.44 5.80
N PHE A 92 -0.06 11.49 5.45
CA PHE A 92 0.46 12.47 4.50
C PHE A 92 -0.17 12.30 3.10
N LEU A 93 -0.26 11.07 2.58
CA LEU A 93 -0.92 10.82 1.29
C LEU A 93 -2.41 11.20 1.30
N LEU A 94 -3.11 11.00 2.42
CA LEU A 94 -4.48 11.45 2.57
C LEU A 94 -4.59 12.98 2.42
N VAL A 95 -3.71 13.73 3.09
CA VAL A 95 -3.70 15.21 2.98
C VAL A 95 -3.52 15.63 1.52
N VAL A 96 -2.56 15.05 0.81
CA VAL A 96 -2.32 15.36 -0.61
C VAL A 96 -3.51 14.95 -1.49
N SER A 97 -4.11 13.78 -1.23
CA SER A 97 -5.32 13.29 -1.91
C SER A 97 -6.50 14.25 -1.74
N VAL A 98 -6.72 14.76 -0.53
CA VAL A 98 -7.75 15.77 -0.23
C VAL A 98 -7.48 17.05 -1.02
N ILE A 99 -6.23 17.54 -1.04
CA ILE A 99 -5.86 18.75 -1.81
C ILE A 99 -6.21 18.56 -3.29
N PHE A 100 -5.84 17.43 -3.90
CA PHE A 100 -6.15 17.16 -5.31
C PHE A 100 -7.67 17.13 -5.57
N LEU A 101 -8.43 16.45 -4.71
CA LEU A 101 -9.88 16.40 -4.85
C LEU A 101 -10.52 17.78 -4.66
N THR A 102 -10.09 18.54 -3.65
CA THR A 102 -10.59 19.90 -3.39
C THR A 102 -10.33 20.82 -4.57
N VAL A 103 -9.12 20.81 -5.14
CA VAL A 103 -8.78 21.65 -6.31
C VAL A 103 -9.63 21.22 -7.52
N SER A 104 -9.82 19.92 -7.74
CA SER A 104 -10.69 19.41 -8.81
C SER A 104 -12.14 19.86 -8.63
N ILE A 105 -12.69 19.73 -7.42
CA ILE A 105 -14.04 20.18 -7.06
C ILE A 105 -14.18 21.69 -7.27
N ILE A 106 -13.20 22.51 -6.89
CA ILE A 106 -13.24 23.97 -7.11
C ILE A 106 -13.34 24.29 -8.60
N LYS A 107 -12.53 23.64 -9.44
CA LYS A 107 -12.56 23.82 -10.90
C LYS A 107 -13.93 23.43 -11.47
N GLU A 108 -14.48 22.29 -11.06
CA GLU A 108 -15.77 21.80 -11.55
C GLU A 108 -16.96 22.62 -11.03
N TYR A 109 -16.91 23.06 -9.77
CA TYR A 109 -17.93 23.89 -9.16
C TYR A 109 -18.03 25.27 -9.80
N LYS A 110 -16.90 25.85 -10.24
CA LYS A 110 -16.91 27.13 -10.98
C LYS A 110 -17.78 27.07 -12.23
N VAL A 111 -17.83 25.91 -12.90
CA VAL A 111 -18.61 25.67 -14.12
C VAL A 111 -20.03 25.21 -13.80
N THR A 112 -20.18 24.19 -12.96
CA THR A 112 -21.46 23.49 -12.75
C THR A 112 -22.32 24.07 -11.63
N LYS A 113 -21.72 24.84 -10.70
CA LYS A 113 -22.34 25.33 -9.45
C LYS A 113 -22.98 24.23 -8.59
N ASN A 114 -22.63 22.96 -8.81
CA ASN A 114 -23.21 21.83 -8.10
C ASN A 114 -22.60 21.66 -6.70
N LYS A 115 -23.35 22.04 -5.66
CA LYS A 115 -22.91 21.92 -4.25
C LYS A 115 -22.68 20.47 -3.80
N LYS A 116 -23.28 19.48 -4.48
CA LYS A 116 -23.14 18.06 -4.11
C LYS A 116 -21.70 17.54 -4.32
N LEU A 117 -20.88 18.22 -5.13
CA LEU A 117 -19.48 17.84 -5.34
C LEU A 117 -18.67 17.85 -4.03
N TRP A 118 -18.94 18.80 -3.14
CA TRP A 118 -18.27 18.92 -1.84
C TRP A 118 -18.57 17.75 -0.90
N LEU A 119 -19.73 17.09 -1.06
CA LEU A 119 -20.08 15.91 -0.28
C LEU A 119 -19.19 14.70 -0.60
N GLN A 120 -18.41 14.73 -1.68
CA GLN A 120 -17.46 13.67 -2.04
C GLN A 120 -16.22 13.65 -1.14
N LEU A 121 -15.89 14.77 -0.48
CA LEU A 121 -14.75 14.86 0.44
C LEU A 121 -14.98 14.05 1.72
N ILE A 122 -16.21 14.01 2.22
CA ILE A 122 -16.57 13.33 3.48
C ILE A 122 -16.28 11.81 3.40
N PRO A 123 -16.84 11.05 2.44
CA PRO A 123 -16.57 9.63 2.34
C PRO A 123 -15.11 9.35 2.00
N LEU A 124 -14.43 10.20 1.22
CA LEU A 124 -12.99 10.08 0.98
C LEU A 124 -12.22 10.10 2.32
N ILE A 125 -12.38 11.17 3.10
CA ILE A 125 -11.65 11.35 4.37
C ILE A 125 -11.99 10.23 5.35
N VAL A 126 -13.27 9.95 5.57
CA VAL A 126 -13.68 8.97 6.58
C VAL A 126 -13.18 7.56 6.21
N PHE A 127 -13.39 7.12 4.97
CA PHE A 127 -13.01 5.77 4.57
C PHE A 127 -11.50 5.60 4.43
N ASP A 128 -10.78 6.62 3.95
CA ASP A 128 -9.32 6.55 3.86
C ASP A 128 -8.68 6.57 5.25
N VAL A 129 -9.18 7.35 6.21
CA VAL A 129 -8.70 7.29 7.61
C VAL A 129 -8.93 5.90 8.20
N LEU A 130 -10.14 5.33 8.03
CA LEU A 130 -10.45 4.00 8.54
C LEU A 130 -9.51 2.94 7.98
N ILE A 131 -9.23 2.98 6.68
CA ILE A 131 -8.28 2.05 6.06
C ILE A 131 -6.85 2.33 6.48
N ASN A 132 -6.40 3.58 6.54
CA ASN A 132 -5.03 3.89 6.95
C ASN A 132 -4.72 3.36 8.34
N VAL A 133 -5.63 3.56 9.28
CA VAL A 133 -5.51 3.04 10.64
C VAL A 133 -5.65 1.52 10.62
N GLY A 134 -6.77 1.01 10.09
CA GLY A 134 -7.09 -0.42 10.12
C GLY A 134 -6.03 -1.29 9.46
N LEU A 135 -5.60 -0.95 8.23
CA LEU A 135 -4.59 -1.69 7.50
C LEU A 135 -3.25 -1.74 8.23
N SER A 136 -2.83 -0.61 8.83
CA SER A 136 -1.58 -0.55 9.59
C SER A 136 -1.59 -1.50 10.79
N TYR A 137 -2.73 -1.59 11.50
CA TYR A 137 -2.91 -2.54 12.61
C TYR A 137 -2.97 -4.00 12.13
N VAL A 138 -3.61 -4.28 11.00
CA VAL A 138 -3.65 -5.64 10.45
C VAL A 138 -2.24 -6.09 10.05
N ILE A 139 -1.45 -5.23 9.40
CA ILE A 139 -0.05 -5.56 9.05
C ILE A 139 0.79 -5.79 10.32
N ASP A 140 0.67 -4.93 11.33
CA ASP A 140 1.36 -5.10 12.62
C ASP A 140 1.01 -6.44 13.28
N GLY A 141 -0.27 -6.81 13.27
CA GLY A 141 -0.74 -8.10 13.77
C GLY A 141 -0.14 -9.29 13.01
N GLN A 142 -0.01 -9.19 11.68
CA GLN A 142 0.64 -10.21 10.86
C GLN A 142 2.14 -10.31 11.14
N ILE A 143 2.83 -9.18 11.30
CA ILE A 143 4.24 -9.13 11.68
C ILE A 143 4.43 -9.81 13.05
N LEU A 144 3.60 -9.48 14.05
CA LEU A 144 3.63 -10.11 15.37
C LEU A 144 3.34 -11.61 15.33
N MET A 145 2.42 -12.04 14.47
CA MET A 145 2.14 -13.47 14.25
C MET A 145 3.37 -14.18 13.67
N LEU A 146 3.99 -13.61 12.65
CA LEU A 146 5.19 -14.16 12.01
C LEU A 146 6.40 -14.16 12.96
N ASP A 147 6.51 -13.16 13.82
CA ASP A 147 7.53 -13.12 14.87
C ASP A 147 7.40 -14.30 15.83
N LYS A 148 6.18 -14.55 16.32
CA LYS A 148 5.89 -15.63 17.27
C LYS A 148 6.21 -17.02 16.75
N ILE A 149 6.07 -17.25 15.44
CA ILE A 149 6.45 -18.53 14.81
C ILE A 149 7.93 -18.59 14.43
N GLY A 150 8.73 -17.57 14.78
CA GLY A 150 10.16 -17.51 14.54
C GLY A 150 10.57 -17.09 13.12
N TYR A 151 9.61 -16.70 12.27
CA TYR A 151 9.89 -16.35 10.87
C TYR A 151 10.78 -15.12 10.74
N LEU A 152 10.48 -14.03 11.49
CA LEU A 152 11.30 -12.81 11.45
C LEU A 152 12.74 -13.09 11.89
N ASN A 153 12.90 -13.80 13.01
CA ASN A 153 14.22 -14.18 13.52
C ASN A 153 15.01 -15.02 12.52
N TRP A 154 14.35 -15.94 11.82
CA TRP A 154 14.98 -16.72 10.77
C TRP A 154 15.39 -15.85 9.57
N MET A 155 14.50 -14.97 9.08
CA MET A 155 14.78 -14.14 7.91
C MET A 155 15.81 -13.05 8.15
N PHE A 156 15.86 -12.49 9.36
CA PHE A 156 16.87 -11.49 9.74
C PHE A 156 18.25 -12.08 10.04
N ASN A 157 18.34 -13.40 10.24
CA ASN A 157 19.61 -14.05 10.49
C ASN A 157 20.53 -13.98 9.26
N SER A 158 21.74 -13.44 9.44
CA SER A 158 22.79 -13.38 8.43
C SER A 158 23.14 -14.75 7.82
N SER A 159 22.97 -15.85 8.56
CA SER A 159 23.23 -17.21 8.08
C SER A 159 22.15 -17.78 7.17
N THR A 160 20.97 -17.14 7.10
CA THR A 160 19.87 -17.59 6.25
C THR A 160 20.22 -17.38 4.78
N ALA A 161 20.31 -18.48 4.04
CA ALA A 161 20.69 -18.47 2.64
C ALA A 161 19.78 -17.55 1.81
N TYR A 162 20.40 -16.74 0.94
CA TYR A 162 19.72 -15.75 0.11
C TYR A 162 18.62 -16.35 -0.80
N GLN A 163 18.75 -17.63 -1.15
CA GLN A 163 17.75 -18.37 -1.93
C GLN A 163 16.39 -18.44 -1.22
N PHE A 164 16.37 -18.74 0.08
CA PHE A 164 15.14 -18.78 0.85
C PHE A 164 14.48 -17.41 0.93
N ARG A 165 15.29 -16.36 1.12
CA ARG A 165 14.82 -14.97 1.11
C ARG A 165 14.12 -14.62 -0.20
N THR A 166 14.71 -15.04 -1.32
CA THR A 166 14.16 -14.82 -2.66
C THR A 166 12.86 -15.59 -2.88
N ILE A 167 12.78 -16.86 -2.44
CA ILE A 167 11.56 -17.67 -2.54
C ILE A 167 10.41 -17.05 -1.76
N PHE A 168 10.63 -16.66 -0.50
CA PHE A 168 9.62 -16.01 0.32
C PHE A 168 9.23 -14.64 -0.22
N PHE A 169 10.19 -13.88 -0.77
CA PHE A 169 9.89 -12.65 -1.48
C PHE A 169 8.96 -12.90 -2.68
N LEU A 170 9.22 -13.93 -3.48
CA LEU A 170 8.37 -14.27 -4.64
C LEU A 170 6.97 -14.71 -4.22
N ILE A 171 6.86 -15.55 -3.18
CA ILE A 171 5.56 -15.96 -2.61
C ILE A 171 4.79 -14.72 -2.15
N ALA A 172 5.45 -13.86 -1.38
CA ALA A 172 4.87 -12.62 -0.91
C ALA A 172 4.46 -11.70 -2.08
N PHE A 173 5.25 -11.59 -3.14
CA PHE A 173 4.89 -10.82 -4.33
C PHE A 173 3.62 -11.36 -5.02
N ILE A 174 3.49 -12.68 -5.16
CA ILE A 174 2.27 -13.30 -5.72
C ILE A 174 1.05 -13.00 -4.84
N LEU A 175 1.20 -13.15 -3.51
CA LEU A 175 0.14 -12.83 -2.56
C LEU A 175 -0.22 -11.34 -2.60
N TYR A 176 0.76 -10.46 -2.77
CA TYR A 176 0.56 -9.01 -2.90
C TYR A 176 -0.33 -8.70 -4.11
N ILE A 177 -0.02 -9.28 -5.27
CA ILE A 177 -0.85 -9.11 -6.48
C ILE A 177 -2.25 -9.68 -6.26
N ALA A 178 -2.38 -10.89 -5.71
CA ALA A 178 -3.67 -11.50 -5.44
C ALA A 178 -4.51 -10.65 -4.48
N GLY A 179 -3.93 -10.23 -3.34
CA GLY A 179 -4.56 -9.40 -2.33
C GLY A 179 -5.04 -8.06 -2.88
N LEU A 180 -4.19 -7.33 -3.61
CA LEU A 180 -4.59 -6.11 -4.31
C LEU A 180 -5.68 -6.35 -5.33
N THR A 181 -5.65 -7.46 -6.06
CA THR A 181 -6.68 -7.78 -7.07
C THR A 181 -8.04 -7.91 -6.40
N PHE A 182 -8.14 -8.71 -5.33
CA PHE A 182 -9.38 -8.88 -4.58
C PHE A 182 -9.84 -7.55 -3.95
N TRP A 183 -8.91 -6.80 -3.36
CA TRP A 183 -9.23 -5.54 -2.72
C TRP A 183 -9.75 -4.51 -3.72
N ILE A 184 -9.05 -4.28 -4.84
CA ILE A 184 -9.49 -3.34 -5.88
C ILE A 184 -10.80 -3.82 -6.53
N HIS A 185 -10.95 -5.13 -6.77
CA HIS A 185 -12.18 -5.70 -7.31
C HIS A 185 -13.40 -5.47 -6.40
N SER A 186 -13.23 -5.37 -5.07
CA SER A 186 -14.34 -5.02 -4.17
C SER A 186 -14.96 -3.66 -4.51
N GLY A 187 -14.15 -2.73 -5.03
CA GLY A 187 -14.53 -1.36 -5.32
C GLY A 187 -14.88 -0.53 -4.07
N TRP A 188 -14.59 -1.03 -2.87
CA TRP A 188 -14.86 -0.37 -1.59
C TRP A 188 -13.57 -0.10 -0.84
N LEU A 189 -13.57 1.00 -0.06
CA LEU A 189 -12.51 1.35 0.88
C LEU A 189 -11.11 1.24 0.26
N LEU A 190 -10.88 1.99 -0.82
CA LEU A 190 -9.65 1.90 -1.61
C LEU A 190 -8.39 2.34 -0.84
N GLY A 191 -8.54 3.21 0.16
CA GLY A 191 -7.44 3.72 0.98
C GLY A 191 -6.62 4.81 0.30
N SER A 192 -5.82 5.52 1.10
CA SER A 192 -5.16 6.77 0.68
C SER A 192 -4.29 6.63 -0.57
N TYR A 193 -3.57 5.52 -0.72
CA TYR A 193 -2.72 5.26 -1.90
C TYR A 193 -3.54 5.12 -3.19
N ASN A 194 -4.70 4.49 -3.17
CA ASN A 194 -5.53 4.34 -4.36
C ASN A 194 -6.38 5.61 -4.61
N SER A 195 -6.79 6.28 -3.54
CA SER A 195 -7.51 7.54 -3.58
C SER A 195 -6.68 8.68 -4.19
N ILE A 196 -5.39 8.81 -3.81
CA ILE A 196 -4.51 9.86 -4.36
C ILE A 196 -4.32 9.70 -5.87
N ASN A 197 -4.17 8.47 -6.35
CA ASN A 197 -4.06 8.15 -7.78
C ASN A 197 -5.32 8.59 -8.55
N THR A 198 -6.50 8.27 -8.01
CA THR A 198 -7.79 8.61 -8.62
C THR A 198 -8.04 10.12 -8.64
N ASN A 199 -7.69 10.81 -7.55
CA ASN A 199 -7.88 12.25 -7.43
C ASN A 199 -6.86 13.02 -8.27
N PHE A 200 -5.62 12.53 -8.39
CA PHE A 200 -4.62 13.08 -9.30
C PHE A 200 -5.03 12.92 -10.77
N MET A 201 -5.55 11.75 -11.14
CA MET A 201 -6.13 11.50 -12.46
C MET A 201 -7.25 12.50 -12.78
N ARG A 202 -8.17 12.72 -11.83
CA ARG A 202 -9.28 13.69 -12.00
C ARG A 202 -8.78 15.13 -12.12
N LEU A 203 -7.72 15.49 -11.39
CA LEU A 203 -7.13 16.83 -11.42
C LEU A 203 -6.41 17.12 -12.75
N THR A 204 -5.63 16.15 -13.25
CA THR A 204 -4.73 16.30 -14.39
C THR A 204 -5.33 15.85 -15.72
N LYS A 205 -6.41 15.06 -15.68
CA LYS A 205 -7.01 14.37 -16.85
C LYS A 205 -6.05 13.39 -17.54
N LEU A 206 -4.95 13.00 -16.89
CA LEU A 206 -4.06 11.97 -17.40
C LEU A 206 -4.70 10.57 -17.31
N PRO A 207 -4.28 9.59 -18.12
CA PRO A 207 -4.72 8.21 -17.94
C PRO A 207 -4.31 7.65 -16.56
N PHE A 208 -5.08 6.68 -16.06
CA PHE A 208 -4.84 6.05 -14.74
C PHE A 208 -3.42 5.47 -14.59
N ASN A 209 -2.92 4.79 -15.62
CA ASN A 209 -1.58 4.18 -15.61
C ASN A 209 -0.48 5.23 -15.44
N VAL A 210 -0.58 6.36 -16.16
CA VAL A 210 0.40 7.46 -16.06
C VAL A 210 0.31 8.12 -14.69
N SER A 211 -0.91 8.36 -14.20
CA SER A 211 -1.17 8.93 -12.88
C SER A 211 -0.53 8.09 -11.78
N ARG A 212 -0.68 6.76 -11.86
CA ARG A 212 -0.11 5.81 -10.90
C ARG A 212 1.42 5.84 -10.89
N VAL A 213 2.06 5.75 -12.05
CA VAL A 213 3.54 5.79 -12.14
C VAL A 213 4.08 7.10 -11.57
N LEU A 214 3.45 8.24 -11.90
CA LEU A 214 3.88 9.54 -11.36
C LEU A 214 3.72 9.61 -9.85
N MET A 215 2.62 9.11 -9.30
CA MET A 215 2.41 9.05 -7.86
C MET A 215 3.40 8.11 -7.16
N ASP A 216 3.70 6.95 -7.75
CA ASP A 216 4.69 6.02 -7.21
C ASP A 216 6.07 6.70 -7.12
N VAL A 217 6.47 7.47 -8.15
CA VAL A 217 7.69 8.28 -8.12
C VAL A 217 7.62 9.36 -7.04
N LEU A 218 6.50 10.09 -6.94
CA LEU A 218 6.31 11.14 -5.94
C LEU A 218 6.33 10.60 -4.49
N ILE A 219 5.90 9.36 -4.28
CA ILE A 219 5.96 8.68 -2.97
C ILE A 219 7.40 8.32 -2.61
N ILE A 220 8.24 7.95 -3.58
CA ILE A 220 9.66 7.62 -3.34
C ILE A 220 10.48 8.84 -2.93
N ILE A 221 10.19 10.02 -3.50
CA ILE A 221 10.95 11.26 -3.25
C ILE A 221 11.15 11.55 -1.75
N PRO A 222 10.11 11.62 -0.89
CA PRO A 222 10.31 11.84 0.53
C PRO A 222 11.17 10.74 1.17
N GLY A 223 11.04 9.49 0.73
CA GLY A 223 11.90 8.39 1.17
C GLY A 223 13.38 8.64 0.85
N VAL A 224 13.69 9.04 -0.38
CA VAL A 224 15.05 9.39 -0.81
C VAL A 224 15.60 10.57 -0.01
N ILE A 225 14.79 11.61 0.22
CA ILE A 225 15.19 12.76 1.04
C ILE A 225 15.54 12.29 2.46
N MET A 226 14.67 11.52 3.12
CA MET A 226 14.90 10.99 4.47
C MET A 226 16.14 10.09 4.54
N PHE A 227 16.37 9.27 3.51
CA PHE A 227 17.56 8.45 3.37
C PHE A 227 18.85 9.28 3.26
N LEU A 228 18.83 10.35 2.45
CA LEU A 228 20.00 11.21 2.23
C LEU A 228 20.36 12.02 3.48
N VAL A 229 19.37 12.59 4.17
CA VAL A 229 19.59 13.42 5.37
C VAL A 229 19.95 12.61 6.62
N ASN A 230 19.76 11.28 6.59
CA ASN A 230 20.09 10.44 7.74
C ASN A 230 21.61 10.52 8.05
N PRO A 231 22.03 10.76 9.30
CA PRO A 231 23.44 10.98 9.63
C PRO A 231 24.31 9.69 9.66
N ILE A 232 23.75 8.51 9.33
CA ILE A 232 24.52 7.27 9.34
C ILE A 232 25.60 7.19 8.24
N SER A 233 26.60 6.34 8.45
CA SER A 233 27.70 6.13 7.50
C SER A 233 27.19 5.66 6.13
N TRP A 234 27.87 6.11 5.08
CA TRP A 234 27.54 5.74 3.70
C TRP A 234 27.64 4.24 3.42
N ASP A 235 28.52 3.51 4.10
CA ASP A 235 28.60 2.04 4.00
C ASP A 235 27.26 1.37 4.37
N ILE A 236 26.63 1.79 5.46
CA ILE A 236 25.34 1.24 5.91
C ILE A 236 24.22 1.71 4.98
N LYS A 237 24.26 2.97 4.51
CA LYS A 237 23.30 3.50 3.52
C LYS A 237 23.32 2.70 2.22
N VAL A 238 24.50 2.35 1.70
CA VAL A 238 24.62 1.55 0.47
C VAL A 238 24.03 0.15 0.68
N LYS A 239 24.30 -0.50 1.82
CA LYS A 239 23.74 -1.81 2.13
C LYS A 239 22.21 -1.78 2.23
N PHE A 240 21.64 -0.70 2.78
CA PHE A 240 20.20 -0.49 2.75
C PHE A 240 19.64 -0.37 1.34
N LEU A 241 20.27 0.40 0.46
CA LEU A 241 19.85 0.46 -0.94
C LEU A 241 19.90 -0.92 -1.59
N LEU A 242 20.94 -1.72 -1.33
CA LEU A 242 21.05 -3.08 -1.87
C LEU A 242 20.00 -4.05 -1.32
N ASN A 243 19.52 -3.83 -0.09
CA ASN A 243 18.47 -4.64 0.54
C ASN A 243 17.06 -4.25 0.07
N TYR A 244 16.81 -2.96 -0.17
CA TYR A 244 15.45 -2.43 -0.41
C TYR A 244 15.23 -1.86 -1.83
N VAL A 245 16.28 -1.62 -2.59
CA VAL A 245 16.27 -1.16 -3.99
C VAL A 245 17.05 -2.18 -4.83
N ASN A 246 16.44 -3.34 -5.01
CA ASN A 246 17.01 -4.47 -5.74
C ASN A 246 16.00 -4.97 -6.80
N ILE A 247 16.26 -6.14 -7.39
CA ILE A 247 15.43 -6.75 -8.42
C ILE A 247 13.97 -6.90 -7.99
N GLY A 248 13.72 -7.12 -6.70
CA GLY A 248 12.36 -7.16 -6.15
C GLY A 248 11.60 -5.84 -6.31
N THR A 249 12.28 -4.72 -6.07
CA THR A 249 11.72 -3.35 -6.22
C THR A 249 11.42 -3.04 -7.68
N ILE A 250 12.29 -3.48 -8.60
CA ILE A 250 12.06 -3.40 -10.05
C ILE A 250 10.81 -4.21 -10.42
N GLY A 251 10.65 -5.42 -9.86
CA GLY A 251 9.45 -6.23 -10.03
C GLY A 251 8.18 -5.51 -9.54
N PHE A 252 8.21 -4.88 -8.37
CA PHE A 252 7.09 -4.08 -7.86
C PHE A 252 6.74 -2.88 -8.74
N LEU A 253 7.73 -2.18 -9.30
CA LEU A 253 7.50 -1.01 -10.14
C LEU A 253 6.95 -1.37 -11.53
N PHE A 254 7.51 -2.40 -12.18
CA PHE A 254 7.22 -2.68 -13.59
C PHE A 254 6.28 -3.87 -13.81
N LEU A 255 6.28 -4.88 -12.94
CA LEU A 255 5.46 -6.09 -13.13
C LEU A 255 4.12 -6.03 -12.38
N ALA A 256 4.05 -5.32 -11.26
CA ALA A 256 2.85 -5.32 -10.44
C ALA A 256 1.62 -4.76 -11.18
N GLY A 257 1.78 -3.67 -11.93
CA GLY A 257 0.71 -3.07 -12.74
C GLY A 257 0.15 -4.02 -13.80
N PRO A 258 0.97 -4.54 -14.73
CA PRO A 258 0.52 -5.50 -15.75
C PRO A 258 -0.11 -6.77 -15.18
N LEU A 259 0.47 -7.35 -14.13
CA LEU A 259 -0.07 -8.56 -13.48
C LEU A 259 -1.43 -8.29 -12.82
N LEU A 260 -1.56 -7.16 -12.13
CA LEU A 260 -2.81 -6.70 -11.52
C LEU A 260 -3.90 -6.49 -12.57
N ALA A 261 -3.58 -5.90 -13.73
CA ALA A 261 -4.54 -5.71 -14.80
C ALA A 261 -5.06 -7.04 -15.35
N LYS A 262 -4.16 -8.02 -15.55
CA LYS A 262 -4.52 -9.37 -16.03
C LYS A 262 -5.38 -10.12 -15.01
N SER A 263 -5.01 -10.10 -13.73
CA SER A 263 -5.76 -10.75 -12.67
C SER A 263 -7.12 -10.11 -12.42
N LEU A 264 -7.22 -8.78 -12.48
CA LEU A 264 -8.50 -8.06 -12.39
C LEU A 264 -9.43 -8.45 -13.55
N GLY A 265 -8.90 -8.52 -14.77
CA GLY A 265 -9.66 -8.97 -15.94
C GLY A 265 -10.20 -10.39 -15.78
N PHE A 266 -9.44 -11.29 -15.15
CA PHE A 266 -9.88 -12.65 -14.85
C PHE A 266 -10.98 -12.69 -13.76
N ILE A 267 -10.77 -12.01 -12.63
CA ILE A 267 -11.78 -11.97 -11.54
C ILE A 267 -13.08 -11.31 -12.00
N ASN A 268 -13.01 -10.24 -12.79
CA ASN A 268 -14.19 -9.58 -13.35
C ASN A 268 -15.03 -10.53 -14.22
N LYS A 269 -14.38 -11.39 -15.01
CA LYS A 269 -15.06 -12.41 -15.84
C LYS A 269 -15.74 -13.49 -15.01
N ILE A 270 -15.14 -13.90 -13.90
CA ILE A 270 -15.69 -14.95 -13.02
C ILE A 270 -16.88 -14.43 -12.21
N THR A 271 -16.69 -13.27 -11.58
CA THR A 271 -17.66 -12.73 -10.62
C THR A 271 -18.85 -12.06 -11.30
N LYS A 272 -18.66 -11.53 -12.52
CA LYS A 272 -19.65 -10.75 -13.29
C LYS A 272 -20.30 -9.62 -12.47
N VAL A 273 -19.55 -9.08 -11.49
CA VAL A 273 -20.03 -8.02 -10.59
C VAL A 273 -20.13 -6.67 -11.29
N TYR A 274 -19.39 -6.47 -12.39
CA TYR A 274 -19.29 -5.22 -13.14
C TYR A 274 -19.73 -5.36 -14.61
N GLN A 275 -20.42 -6.45 -14.95
CA GLN A 275 -21.12 -6.65 -16.23
C GLN A 275 -22.62 -6.41 -15.99
#